data_AF-A0A8S3X0I4-F1
#
_entry.id   AF-A0A8S3X0I4-F1
#
_cell.length_a   1.000
_cell.length_b   1.000
_cell.length_c   1.000
_cell.angle_alpha   90.00
_cell.angle_beta   90.00
_cell.angle_gamma   90.00
#
_symmetry.space_group_name_H-M   'P 1'
#
loop_
_entity.id
_entity.type
_entity.pdbx_description
1 polymer ?
#
loop_
_entity_poly.entity_id
_entity_poly.type
_entity_poly.pdbx_seq_one_letter_code
_entity_poly.pdbx_strand_id
1 'polypeptide(L)' 'MGGYKVPETRAIQRGKRLENLVKKEVEVELDVKIKDCGFVLVSGIIGASPDGITDNYVVEVKCPSKESSIKKLCKR' A
#
# COMPACT_ATOMS: atom_id res chain seq x y z
N MET A 1 13.37 -9.19 23.53
CA MET A 1 12.15 -8.71 24.22
C MET A 1 10.95 -8.91 23.31
N GLY A 2 9.93 -9.66 23.79
CA GLY A 2 8.52 -9.56 23.40
C GLY A 2 8.12 -9.59 21.92
N GLY A 3 8.48 -10.63 21.17
CA GLY A 3 8.05 -10.81 19.78
C GLY A 3 6.68 -11.49 19.65
N TYR A 4 5.60 -10.90 20.17
CA TYR A 4 4.27 -11.35 19.76
C TYR A 4 4.03 -10.86 18.33
N LYS A 5 4.30 -11.72 17.35
CA LYS A 5 4.00 -11.44 15.95
C LYS A 5 2.47 -11.40 15.84
N VAL A 6 1.91 -10.25 15.48
CA VAL A 6 0.47 -10.17 15.17
C VAL A 6 0.18 -11.23 14.11
N PRO A 7 -0.74 -12.18 14.35
CA PRO A 7 -1.03 -13.22 13.38
C PRO A 7 -1.48 -12.59 12.06
N GLU A 8 -0.78 -12.92 10.98
CA GLU A 8 -1.12 -12.39 9.66
C GLU A 8 -2.46 -12.99 9.20
N THR A 9 -3.48 -12.15 9.17
CA THR A 9 -4.78 -12.56 8.62
C THR A 9 -4.68 -12.88 7.13
N ARG A 10 -5.63 -13.65 6.60
CA ARG A 10 -5.72 -13.93 5.15
C ARG A 10 -5.78 -12.65 4.31
N ALA A 11 -6.37 -11.58 4.85
CA ALA A 11 -6.44 -10.28 4.18
C ALA A 11 -5.05 -9.62 4.07
N ILE A 12 -4.25 -9.64 5.14
CA ILE A 12 -2.88 -9.10 5.14
C ILE A 12 -1.99 -9.87 4.16
N GLN A 13 -2.03 -11.20 4.21
CA GLN A 13 -1.23 -12.05 3.30
C GLN A 13 -1.60 -11.80 1.83
N ARG A 14 -2.91 -11.66 1.53
CA ARG A 14 -3.38 -11.32 0.19
C ARG A 14 -2.90 -9.94 -0.25
N GLY A 15 -3.00 -8.93 0.63
CA GLY A 15 -2.51 -7.58 0.37
C GLY A 15 -1.05 -7.58 -0.04
N LYS A 16 -0.17 -8.13 0.81
CA LYS A 16 1.28 -8.24 0.54
C LYS A 16 1.60 -8.93 -0.77
N ARG A 17 0.88 -10.00 -1.11
CA ARG A 17 1.10 -10.74 -2.37
C ARG A 17 0.69 -9.94 -3.61
N LEU A 18 -0.38 -9.17 -3.52
CA LEU A 18 -0.97 -8.47 -4.66
C LEU A 18 -0.40 -7.06 -4.87
N GLU A 19 0.09 -6.41 -3.83
CA GLU A 19 0.57 -5.03 -3.86
C GLU A 19 1.58 -4.78 -4.99
N ASN A 20 2.61 -5.64 -5.11
CA ASN A 20 3.62 -5.52 -6.15
C ASN A 20 3.07 -5.76 -7.57
N LEU A 21 2.04 -6.59 -7.71
CA LEU A 21 1.40 -6.82 -9.01
C LEU A 21 0.57 -5.60 -9.42
N VAL A 22 -0.16 -5.01 -8.46
CA VAL A 22 -0.93 -3.79 -8.69
C VAL A 22 0.00 -2.62 -9.02
N LYS A 23 1.10 -2.42 -8.29
CA LYS A 23 2.07 -1.36 -8.60
C LYS A 23 2.57 -1.46 -10.03
N LYS A 24 3.00 -2.65 -10.48
CA LYS A 24 3.46 -2.88 -11.86
C LYS A 24 2.39 -2.58 -12.91
N GLU A 25 1.15 -2.98 -12.67
CA GLU A 25 0.06 -2.69 -13.61
C GLU A 25 -0.20 -1.18 -13.70
N VAL A 26 -0.19 -0.48 -12.56
CA VAL A 26 -0.37 0.98 -12.51
C VAL A 26 0.78 1.73 -13.20
N GLU A 27 2.02 1.25 -13.05
CA GLU A 27 3.19 1.82 -13.76
C GLU A 27 3.00 1.75 -15.28
N VAL A 28 2.49 0.63 -15.79
CA VAL A 28 2.22 0.43 -17.23
C VAL A 28 1.01 1.24 -17.70
N GLU A 29 -0.09 1.23 -16.95
CA GLU A 29 -1.35 1.88 -17.34
C GLU A 29 -1.24 3.41 -17.36
N LEU A 30 -0.46 3.98 -16.42
CA LEU A 30 -0.32 5.43 -16.27
C LEU A 30 1.01 5.98 -16.81
N ASP A 31 1.87 5.12 -17.37
CA ASP A 31 3.24 5.46 -17.83
C ASP A 31 4.04 6.23 -16.77
N VAL A 32 4.02 5.71 -15.54
CA VAL A 32 4.70 6.32 -14.39
C VAL A 32 5.62 5.32 -13.72
N LYS A 33 6.65 5.83 -13.03
CA LYS A 33 7.55 5.01 -12.23
C LYS A 33 7.23 5.16 -10.74
N ILE A 34 6.90 4.06 -10.07
CA ILE A 34 6.61 4.00 -8.64
C ILE A 34 7.85 3.47 -7.93
N LYS A 35 8.46 4.29 -7.07
CA LYS A 35 9.60 3.90 -6.25
C LYS A 35 9.10 3.29 -4.94
N ASP A 36 9.64 2.13 -4.57
CA ASP A 36 9.43 1.58 -3.24
C ASP A 36 10.05 2.51 -2.19
N CYS A 37 9.40 2.59 -1.03
CA CYS A 37 9.86 3.36 0.11
C CYS A 37 9.67 2.59 1.42
N GLY A 38 10.47 2.94 2.42
CA GLY A 38 10.31 2.44 3.78
C GLY A 38 9.49 3.40 4.64
N PHE A 39 9.75 3.36 5.94
CA PHE A 39 9.21 4.32 6.88
C PHE A 39 9.82 5.71 6.67
N VAL A 40 8.97 6.70 6.46
CA VAL A 40 9.30 8.11 6.26
C VAL A 40 8.87 8.89 7.50
N LEU A 41 9.81 9.62 8.11
CA LEU A 41 9.55 10.50 9.23
C LEU A 41 9.12 11.88 8.71
N VAL A 42 7.94 12.35 9.14
CA VAL A 42 7.39 13.67 8.79
C VAL A 42 7.73 14.70 9.88
N SER A 43 7.67 14.29 11.14
CA SER A 43 8.11 15.06 12.29
C SER A 43 8.68 14.11 13.35
N GLY A 44 9.36 14.63 14.38
CA GLY A 44 10.08 13.79 15.36
C GLY A 44 9.28 12.63 15.98
N ILE A 45 7.94 12.70 15.98
CA ILE A 45 7.06 11.64 16.48
C ILE A 45 6.04 11.12 15.44
N ILE A 46 6.00 11.69 14.23
CA ILE A 46 5.02 11.32 13.20
C ILE A 46 5.76 10.79 11.98
N GLY A 47 5.36 9.61 11.50
CA GLY A 47 5.83 9.08 10.24
C GLY A 47 4.78 8.20 9.56
N ALA A 48 5.04 7.86 8.31
CA ALA A 48 4.20 7.03 7.48
C ALA A 48 5.08 6.06 6.67
N SER A 49 4.51 4.95 6.22
CA SER A 49 5.19 4.04 5.29
C SER A 49 4.30 3.92 4.06
N PRO A 50 4.44 4.83 3.08
CA PRO A 50 3.68 4.71 1.84
C PRO A 50 3.98 3.40 1.11
N ASP A 51 3.02 2.92 0.32
CA ASP A 51 3.21 1.71 -0.49
C ASP A 51 4.09 1.99 -1.72
N GLY A 52 4.17 3.26 -2.13
CA GLY A 52 5.10 3.76 -3.13
C GLY A 52 5.08 5.28 -3.27
N ILE A 53 6.10 5.83 -3.92
CA ILE A 53 6.23 7.27 -4.16
C ILE A 53 6.61 7.49 -5.63
N THR A 54 5.97 8.47 -6.27
CA THR A 54 6.40 9.00 -7.58
C THR A 54 6.97 10.41 -7.39
N ASP A 55 7.45 11.02 -8.46
CA ASP A 55 7.97 12.39 -8.39
C ASP A 55 6.87 13.43 -8.11
N ASN A 56 5.59 13.08 -8.32
CA ASN A 56 4.46 14.00 -8.21
C ASN A 56 3.44 13.64 -7.11
N TYR A 57 3.37 12.38 -6.67
CA TYR A 57 2.35 11.92 -5.72
C TYR A 57 2.79 10.70 -4.92
N VAL A 58 2.09 10.49 -3.80
CA VAL A 58 2.22 9.32 -2.94
C VAL A 58 1.20 8.27 -3.36
N VAL A 59 1.62 7.00 -3.38
CA VAL A 59 0.78 5.86 -3.78
C VAL A 59 0.43 5.04 -2.54
N GLU A 60 -0.86 4.79 -2.36
CA GLU A 60 -1.42 3.87 -1.35
C GLU A 60 -2.24 2.81 -2.07
N VAL A 61 -1.83 1.56 -1.98
CA VAL A 61 -2.44 0.42 -2.65
C VAL A 61 -3.34 -0.31 -1.66
N LYS A 62 -4.60 -0.54 -2.05
CA LYS A 62 -5.52 -1.41 -1.31
C LYS A 62 -5.97 -2.57 -2.18
N CYS A 63 -5.80 -3.77 -1.65
CA CYS A 63 -6.26 -5.01 -2.29
C CYS A 63 -7.43 -5.61 -1.50
N PRO A 64 -8.66 -5.05 -1.57
CA PRO A 64 -9.82 -5.62 -0.89
C PRO A 64 -10.19 -6.99 -1.48
N SER A 65 -10.75 -7.86 -0.63
CA SER A 65 -11.21 -9.20 -1.05
C SER A 65 -12.66 -9.22 -1.57
N LYS A 66 -13.41 -8.13 -1.39
CA LYS A 66 -14.84 -8.02 -1.77
C LYS A 66 -15.07 -6.75 -2.58
N GLU A 67 -15.86 -6.86 -3.63
CA GLU A 67 -16.25 -5.71 -4.47
C GLU A 67 -16.98 -4.62 -3.68
N SER A 68 -17.83 -5.01 -2.71
CA SER A 68 -18.52 -4.07 -1.83
C SER A 68 -17.56 -3.21 -0.99
N SER A 69 -16.32 -3.67 -0.77
CA SER A 69 -15.29 -2.90 -0.07
C SER A 69 -14.61 -1.89 -1.01
N ILE A 70 -14.52 -2.19 -2.31
CA ILE A 70 -14.04 -1.24 -3.33
C ILE A 70 -14.97 -0.03 -3.37
N LYS A 71 -16.29 -0.26 -3.43
CA LYS A 71 -17.29 0.82 -3.44
C LYS A 71 -17.25 1.70 -2.18
N LYS A 72 -16.78 1.18 -1.04
CA LYS A 72 -16.60 1.99 0.18
C LYS A 72 -15.32 2.81 0.13
N LEU A 73 -14.24 2.24 -0.41
CA LEU A 73 -12.96 2.92 -0.53
C LEU A 73 -12.99 4.04 -1.59
N CYS A 74 -13.67 3.81 -2.70
CA CYS A 74 -13.76 4.77 -3.81
C CYS A 74 -14.89 5.80 -3.64
N LYS A 75 -15.62 5.78 -2.52
CA LYS A 75 -16.57 6.85 -2.19
C LYS A 75 -15.76 8.06 -1.74
N ARG A 76 -15.67 9.04 -2.64
CA ARG A 76 -15.25 10.41 -2.34
C ARG A 76 -16.39 11.17 -1.68
#